data_AF-A0A3D4TIL1-F1
#
_entry.id   AF-A0A3D4TIL1-F1
#
_cell.length_a   1.000
_cell.length_b   1.000
_cell.length_c   1.000
_cell.angle_alpha   90.00
_cell.angle_beta   90.00
_cell.angle_gamma   90.00
#
_symmetry.space_group_name_H-M   'P 1'
#
loop_
_entity.id
_entity.type
_entity.pdbx_description
1 polymer ?
#
loop_
_entity_poly.entity_id
_entity_poly.type
_entity_poly.pdbx_seq_one_letter_code
_entity_poly.pdbx_strand_id
1 'polypeptide(L)'
;MARTGRHRYDHLRAMRFALWAIAQDQRSLTPVRIARLLGISLDAARRWRADWFTAASPVHVEGIPEQLRPVYLHTDSAVQGGTQ
;
A
#
# COMPACT_ATOMS: atom_id res chain seq x y z
N MET A 1 -19.63 -31.41 7.59
CA MET A 1 -18.15 -31.44 7.72
C MET A 1 -17.55 -30.50 6.69
N ALA A 2 -16.81 -29.49 7.16
CA ALA A 2 -16.32 -28.38 6.34
C ALA A 2 -15.24 -28.85 5.36
N ARG A 3 -15.47 -28.63 4.05
CA ARG A 3 -14.46 -28.85 3.02
C ARG A 3 -13.30 -27.88 3.27
N THR A 4 -12.21 -28.35 3.86
CA THR A 4 -10.93 -27.64 3.92
C THR A 4 -10.25 -27.65 2.55
N GLY A 5 -10.94 -27.13 1.53
CA GLY A 5 -10.39 -26.85 0.21
C GLY A 5 -9.77 -25.45 0.19
N ARG A 6 -8.99 -25.07 1.21
CA ARG A 6 -8.25 -23.81 1.20
C ARG A 6 -7.11 -23.95 0.18
N HIS A 7 -7.49 -23.57 -1.04
CA HIS A 7 -6.75 -23.42 -2.27
C HIS A 7 -5.23 -23.51 -2.13
N ARG A 8 -4.70 -24.65 -2.61
CA ARG A 8 -3.26 -24.88 -2.84
C ARG A 8 -2.57 -23.73 -3.59
N TYR A 9 -3.31 -22.87 -4.28
CA TYR A 9 -2.80 -21.77 -5.09
C TYR A 9 -2.96 -20.37 -4.48
N ASP A 10 -3.58 -20.23 -3.31
CA ASP A 10 -3.80 -18.90 -2.71
C ASP A 10 -2.49 -18.25 -2.28
N HIS A 11 -1.56 -19.03 -1.74
CA HIS A 11 -0.23 -18.53 -1.37
C HIS A 11 0.55 -18.00 -2.59
N LEU A 12 0.47 -18.69 -3.74
CA LEU A 12 1.09 -18.24 -4.98
C LEU A 12 0.42 -16.97 -5.51
N ARG A 13 -0.91 -16.87 -5.42
CA ARG A 13 -1.63 -15.64 -5.79
C ARG A 13 -1.24 -14.47 -4.89
N ALA A 14 -1.09 -14.70 -3.59
CA ALA A 14 -0.64 -13.69 -2.63
C ALA A 14 0.79 -13.23 -2.93
N MET A 15 1.70 -14.18 -3.20
CA MET A 15 3.09 -13.85 -3.54
C MET A 15 3.18 -13.08 -4.87
N ARG A 16 2.43 -13.52 -5.90
CA ARG A 16 2.33 -12.81 -7.18
C ARG A 16 1.77 -11.40 -7.00
N PHE A 17 0.74 -11.25 -6.16
CA PHE A 17 0.16 -9.96 -5.85
C PHE A 17 1.16 -9.03 -5.16
N ALA A 18 1.85 -9.51 -4.12
CA ALA A 18 2.86 -8.72 -3.39
C ALA A 18 3.99 -8.24 -4.31
N LEU A 19 4.57 -9.15 -5.11
CA LEU A 19 5.64 -8.82 -6.05
C LEU A 19 5.19 -7.80 -7.11
N TRP A 20 3.97 -7.96 -7.62
CA TRP A 20 3.40 -7.00 -8.56
C TRP A 20 3.14 -5.64 -7.91
N ALA A 21 2.55 -5.62 -6.71
CA ALA A 21 2.09 -4.42 -6.03
C ALA A 21 3.23 -3.48 -5.60
N ILE A 22 4.42 -4.02 -5.28
CA ILE A 22 5.62 -3.23 -4.93
C ILE A 22 6.03 -2.29 -6.06
N ALA A 23 5.85 -2.72 -7.31
CA ALA A 23 6.21 -1.94 -8.50
C ALA A 23 5.10 -0.99 -8.97
N GLN A 24 3.97 -0.90 -8.26
CA GLN A 24 2.82 -0.09 -8.66
C GLN A 24 2.66 1.14 -7.78
N ASP A 25 2.22 2.24 -8.37
CA ASP A 25 1.73 3.38 -7.59
C ASP A 25 0.44 3.02 -6.84
N GLN A 26 0.27 3.54 -5.63
CA GLN A 26 -0.85 3.24 -4.74
C GLN A 26 -2.22 3.53 -5.37
N ARG A 27 -2.32 4.59 -6.19
CA ARG A 27 -3.56 4.95 -6.90
C ARG A 27 -3.95 3.94 -7.97
N SER A 28 -2.96 3.22 -8.49
CA SER A 28 -3.13 2.25 -9.57
C SER A 28 -3.56 0.86 -9.05
N LEU A 29 -3.46 0.61 -7.74
CA LEU A 29 -3.91 -0.60 -7.05
C LEU A 29 -5.42 -0.58 -6.78
N THR A 30 -6.23 -0.55 -7.84
CA THR A 30 -7.69 -0.59 -7.70
C THR A 30 -8.20 -2.02 -7.49
N PRO A 31 -9.26 -2.25 -6.70
CA PRO A 31 -9.82 -3.59 -6.48
C PRO A 31 -10.20 -4.32 -7.77
N VAL A 32 -10.67 -3.59 -8.78
CA VAL A 32 -11.01 -4.15 -10.09
C VAL A 32 -9.78 -4.70 -10.82
N ARG A 33 -8.67 -3.97 -10.77
CA ARG A 33 -7.41 -4.38 -11.42
C ARG A 33 -6.80 -5.59 -10.71
N ILE A 34 -6.86 -5.61 -9.38
CA ILE A 34 -6.44 -6.74 -8.55
C ILE A 34 -7.28 -7.99 -8.85
N ALA A 35 -8.62 -7.86 -8.89
CA ALA A 35 -9.52 -8.95 -9.20
C ALA A 35 -9.24 -9.58 -10.58
N ARG A 36 -9.04 -8.73 -11.60
CA ARG A 36 -8.68 -9.19 -12.96
C ARG A 36 -7.31 -9.88 -13.02
N LEU A 37 -6.30 -9.33 -12.34
CA LEU A 37 -4.95 -9.88 -12.34
C LEU A 37 -4.88 -11.28 -11.71
N LEU A 38 -5.66 -11.50 -10.65
CA LEU A 38 -5.57 -12.71 -9.82
C LEU A 38 -6.68 -13.71 -10.09
N GLY A 39 -7.71 -13.33 -10.87
CA GLY A 39 -8.88 -14.15 -11.14
C GLY A 39 -9.67 -14.44 -9.86
N ILE A 40 -9.85 -13.43 -9.00
CA ILE A 40 -10.58 -13.54 -7.72
C ILE A 40 -11.82 -12.65 -7.72
N SER A 41 -12.73 -12.88 -6.76
CA SER A 41 -13.91 -12.03 -6.59
C SER A 41 -13.52 -10.60 -6.19
N LEU A 42 -14.37 -9.63 -6.53
CA LEU A 42 -14.13 -8.23 -6.21
C LEU A 42 -14.02 -7.99 -4.69
N ASP A 43 -14.80 -8.71 -3.88
CA ASP A 43 -14.73 -8.59 -2.42
C ASP A 43 -13.46 -9.22 -1.82
N ALA A 44 -12.91 -10.26 -2.45
CA ALA A 44 -11.59 -10.76 -2.08
C ALA A 44 -10.50 -9.73 -2.43
N ALA A 45 -10.58 -9.12 -3.62
CA ALA A 45 -9.65 -8.08 -4.04
C ALA A 45 -9.70 -6.81 -3.16
N ARG A 46 -10.89 -6.42 -2.68
CA ARG A 46 -11.07 -5.31 -1.71
C ARG A 46 -10.33 -5.61 -0.39
N ARG A 47 -10.49 -6.82 0.13
CA ARG A 47 -9.79 -7.26 1.35
C ARG A 47 -8.28 -7.27 1.17
N TRP A 48 -7.79 -7.89 0.10
CA TRP A 48 -6.35 -7.96 -0.18
C TRP A 48 -5.72 -6.57 -0.37
N ARG A 49 -6.46 -5.63 -0.97
CA ARG A 49 -6.02 -4.24 -1.06
C ARG A 49 -5.88 -3.63 0.33
N ALA A 50 -6.89 -3.74 1.19
CA ALA A 50 -6.82 -3.19 2.55
C ALA A 50 -5.64 -3.80 3.33
N ASP A 51 -5.47 -5.12 3.29
CA ASP A 51 -4.38 -5.84 3.96
C ASP A 51 -3.02 -5.36 3.46
N TRP A 52 -2.86 -5.17 2.14
CA TRP A 52 -1.66 -4.62 1.55
C TRP A 52 -1.36 -3.19 2.01
N PHE A 53 -2.36 -2.30 2.03
CA PHE A 53 -2.17 -0.94 2.53
C PHE A 53 -1.80 -0.90 4.01
N THR A 54 -2.37 -1.79 4.82
CA THR A 54 -1.97 -1.93 6.23
C THR A 54 -0.52 -2.40 6.35
N ALA A 55 -0.12 -3.42 5.58
CA ALA A 55 1.24 -3.97 5.64
C ALA A 55 2.32 -3.04 5.02
N ALA A 56 1.96 -2.27 3.98
CA ALA A 56 2.85 -1.35 3.28
C ALA A 56 2.82 0.09 3.83
N SER A 57 1.92 0.40 4.78
CA SER A 57 1.86 1.73 5.39
C SER A 57 3.08 1.95 6.29
N PRO A 58 3.87 3.01 6.07
CA PRO A 58 5.00 3.35 6.93
C PRO A 58 4.56 3.85 8.32
N VAL A 59 3.25 4.00 8.58
CA VAL A 59 2.71 4.64 9.79
C VAL A 59 2.51 3.66 10.96
N HIS A 60 2.73 2.35 10.79
CA HIS A 60 2.74 1.37 11.88
C HIS A 60 4.14 0.76 12.04
N VAL A 61 5.10 1.59 12.41
CA VAL A 61 6.28 1.10 13.12
C VAL A 61 6.14 1.55 14.57
N GLU A 62 5.64 0.66 15.44
CA GLU A 62 5.72 0.76 16.91
C GLU A 62 7.19 0.71 17.36
N GLY A 63 8.01 1.66 16.90
CA GLY A 63 9.45 1.62 17.18
C GLY A 63 10.35 2.56 16.38
N ILE A 64 9.85 3.45 15.51
CA ILE A 64 10.70 4.51 14.96
C ILE A 64 10.54 5.75 15.84
N PRO A 65 11.58 6.18 16.59
CA PRO A 65 11.52 7.42 17.34
C PRO A 65 11.25 8.58 16.37
N GLU A 66 10.37 9.49 16.79
CA GLU A 66 9.89 10.67 16.05
C GLU A 66 11.01 11.51 15.38
N GLN A 67 12.25 11.34 15.85
CA GLN A 67 13.49 12.01 15.45
C GLN A 67 14.00 11.65 14.04
N LEU A 68 13.49 10.58 13.41
CA LEU A 68 13.87 10.18 12.04
C LEU A 68 12.84 10.56 10.97
N ARG A 69 11.79 11.33 11.32
CA ARG A 69 10.94 11.92 10.29
C ARG A 69 11.76 12.99 9.56
N PRO A 70 11.88 12.94 8.22
CA PRO A 70 12.48 14.03 7.49
C PRO A 70 11.64 15.28 7.79
N VAL A 71 12.25 16.23 8.48
CA VAL A 71 11.71 17.58 8.61
C VAL A 71 11.66 18.11 7.18
N TYR A 72 10.46 18.24 6.62
CA TYR A 72 10.26 19.06 5.44
C TYR A 72 10.57 20.49 5.86
N LEU A 73 11.86 20.85 5.77
CA LEU A 73 12.34 22.22 5.83
C LEU A 73 11.75 22.92 4.62
N HIS A 74 10.62 23.57 4.83
CA HIS A 74 10.04 24.48 3.85
C HIS A 74 10.86 25.77 3.89
N THR A 75 12.01 25.74 3.22
CA THR A 75 12.77 26.91 2.73
C THR A 75 12.53 26.93 1.22
N ASP A 76 12.07 27.99 0.56
CA ASP A 76 12.09 29.42 0.83
C ASP A 76 10.75 30.03 0.36
N SER A 77 10.09 30.82 1.21
CA SER A 77 9.31 31.96 0.72
C SER A 77 10.14 33.20 0.96
N ALA A 78 10.77 33.66 -0.12
CA ALA A 78 11.53 34.90 -0.16
C ALA A 78 10.74 36.01 0.53
N VAL A 79 11.31 36.52 1.62
CA VAL A 79 10.92 37.77 2.25
C VAL A 79 11.05 38.85 1.18
N GLN A 80 9.91 39.30 0.65
CA GLN A 80 9.80 40.48 -0.18
C GLN A 80 10.10 41.67 0.74
N GLY A 81 11.38 42.01 0.85
CA GLY A 81 11.85 43.20 1.53
C GLY A 81 11.18 44.42 0.91
N GLY A 82 10.40 45.12 1.71
CA GLY A 82 10.04 46.49 1.42
C GLY A 82 11.30 47.34 1.39
N THR A 83 11.50 48.05 0.29
CA THR A 83 12.35 49.23 0.25
C THR A 83 11.49 50.40 -0.22
N GLN A 84 11.70 51.48 0.52
CA GLN A 84 11.07 52.79 0.55
C GLN A 84 10.78 53.45 -0.80
#